data_AF-A0A444UTK1-F1
#
_entry.id   AF-A0A444UTK1-F1
#
_cell.length_a   1.000
_cell.length_b   1.000
_cell.length_c   1.000
_cell.angle_alpha   90.00
_cell.angle_beta   90.00
_cell.angle_gamma   90.00
#
_symmetry.space_group_name_H-M   'P 1'
#
loop_
_entity.id
_entity.type
_entity.pdbx_description
1 polymer ?
#
loop_
_entity_poly.entity_id
_entity_poly.type
_entity_poly.pdbx_seq_one_letter_code
_entity_poly.pdbx_strand_id
1 'polypeptide(L)' 'LGFEFFEASAKDNINVKQTFERLVDIICEKMSESLDAADPAVTGAKPGPQLTEQAPPPHQDCAC' A
#
# COMPACT_ATOMS: atom_id res chain seq x y z
N LEU A 1 -13.33 -24.48 -9.81
CA LEU A 1 -12.73 -23.77 -8.66
C LEU A 1 -11.75 -22.75 -9.25
N GLY A 2 -12.03 -21.45 -9.18
CA GLY A 2 -11.20 -20.41 -9.83
C GLY A 2 -9.92 -20.08 -9.07
N PHE A 3 -9.20 -21.11 -8.59
CA PHE A 3 -7.94 -20.95 -7.87
C PHE A 3 -6.77 -21.34 -8.77
N GLU A 4 -5.63 -20.69 -8.59
CA GLU A 4 -4.38 -21.12 -9.19
C GLU A 4 -3.93 -22.45 -8.56
N PHE A 5 -3.39 -23.33 -9.39
CA PHE A 5 -2.84 -24.60 -8.98
C PHE A 5 -1.31 -24.52 -8.99
N PHE A 6 -0.69 -25.12 -7.97
CA PHE A 6 0.76 -25.19 -7.83
C PHE A 6 1.18 -26.63 -7.55
N GLU A 7 2.11 -27.14 -8.36
CA GLU A 7 2.81 -28.39 -8.09
C GLU A 7 4.12 -28.07 -7.37
N ALA A 8 4.27 -28.55 -6.14
CA ALA A 8 5.44 -28.29 -5.31
C ALA A 8 5.81 -29.51 -4.45
N SER A 9 7.09 -29.64 -4.12
CA SER A 9 7.59 -30.64 -3.17
C SER A 9 8.38 -29.95 -2.06
N ALA A 10 7.85 -29.99 -0.84
CA ALA A 10 8.56 -29.47 0.34
C ALA A 10 9.82 -30.28 0.64
N LYS A 11 9.77 -31.60 0.42
CA LYS A 11 10.89 -32.52 0.65
C LYS A 11 12.06 -32.21 -0.30
N ASP A 12 11.75 -32.00 -1.58
CA ASP A 12 12.75 -31.82 -2.63
C ASP A 12 13.07 -30.34 -2.88
N ASN A 13 12.45 -29.42 -2.11
CA ASN A 13 12.53 -27.98 -2.28
C ASN A 13 12.18 -27.52 -3.71
N ILE A 14 11.16 -28.15 -4.30
CA ILE A 14 10.68 -27.81 -5.64
C ILE A 14 9.49 -26.85 -5.50
N ASN A 15 9.59 -25.69 -6.16
CA ASN A 15 8.55 -24.67 -6.28
C ASN A 15 7.98 -24.10 -4.96
N VAL A 16 8.60 -24.40 -3.81
CA VAL A 16 8.14 -23.92 -2.50
C VAL A 16 8.19 -22.41 -2.45
N LYS A 17 9.37 -21.81 -2.70
CA LYS A 17 9.55 -20.35 -2.71
C LYS A 17 8.65 -19.66 -3.74
N GLN A 18 8.62 -20.18 -4.96
CA GLN A 18 7.85 -19.60 -6.06
C GLN A 18 6.34 -19.57 -5.76
N THR A 19 5.80 -20.61 -5.11
CA THR A 19 4.39 -20.66 -4.71
C THR A 19 4.05 -19.52 -3.74
N PHE A 20 4.92 -19.25 -2.76
CA PHE A 20 4.73 -18.14 -1.83
C PHE A 20 4.91 -16.77 -2.49
N GLU A 21 5.89 -16.62 -3.38
CA GLU A 21 6.07 -15.37 -4.14
C GLU A 21 4.82 -15.07 -4.97
N ARG A 22 4.29 -16.07 -5.69
CA ARG A 22 3.06 -15.89 -6.46
C ARG A 22 1.85 -15.55 -5.58
N LEU A 23 1.74 -16.15 -4.40
CA LEU A 23 0.68 -15.82 -3.45
C LEU A 23 0.77 -14.36 -2.98
N VAL A 24 1.99 -13.88 -2.69
CA VAL A 24 2.22 -12.48 -2.31
C VAL A 24 1.82 -11.54 -3.44
N ASP A 25 2.20 -11.85 -4.68
CA ASP A 25 1.83 -11.04 -5.85
C ASP A 25 0.31 -10.91 -5.99
N ILE A 26 -0.43 -12.02 -5.89
CA ILE A 26 -1.90 -12.03 -5.96
C ILE A 26 -2.52 -11.16 -4.87
N ILE A 27 -1.98 -11.21 -3.65
CA ILE A 27 -2.46 -10.38 -2.54
C ILE A 27 -2.20 -8.90 -2.82
N CYS A 28 -1.01 -8.54 -3.30
CA CYS A 28 -0.65 -7.18 -3.67
C CYS A 28 -1.55 -6.64 -4.79
N GLU A 29 -1.82 -7.43 -5.82
CA GLU A 29 -2.78 -7.11 -6.90
C GLU A 29 -4.17 -6.84 -6.32
N LYS A 30 -4.69 -7.73 -5.46
CA LYS A 30 -6.01 -7.58 -4.84
C LYS A 30 -6.12 -6.37 -3.92
N MET A 31 -5.07 -6.08 -3.14
CA MET A 31 -5.01 -4.89 -2.30
C MET A 31 -5.02 -3.61 -3.15
N SER A 32 -4.27 -3.60 -4.25
CA SER A 32 -4.22 -2.44 -5.16
C SER A 32 -5.58 -2.17 -5.80
N GLU A 33 -6.28 -3.22 -6.25
CA GLU A 33 -7.67 -3.10 -6.76
C GLU A 33 -8.63 -2.54 -5.71
N SER A 34 -8.48 -2.95 -4.43
CA SER A 34 -9.34 -2.46 -3.35
C SER A 34 -9.09 -0.99 -3.02
N LEU A 35 -7.86 -0.50 -3.22
CA LEU A 35 -7.52 0.91 -3.00
C LEU A 35 -8.02 1.79 -4.16
N ASP A 36 -7.94 1.29 -5.40
CA ASP A 36 -8.43 2.01 -6.59
C ASP A 36 -9.97 2.09 -6.61
N ALA A 37 -10.65 1.06 -6.10
CA ALA A 37 -12.10 1.03 -5.96
C ALA A 37 -12.64 1.80 -4.73
N ALA A 38 -11.78 2.21 -3.80
CA ALA A 38 -12.18 3.05 -2.68
C ALA A 38 -12.36 4.49 -3.16
N ASP A 39 -13.62 4.90 -3.34
CA ASP A 39 -14.00 6.27 -3.65
C ASP A 39 -13.25 7.25 -2.73
N PRO A 40 -12.52 8.26 -3.25
CA PRO A 40 -11.82 9.24 -2.43
C PRO A 40 -12.76 10.00 -1.46
N ALA A 41 -14.08 9.89 -1.62
CA ALA A 41 -15.06 10.39 -0.66
C ALA A 41 -15.24 9.53 0.61
N VAL A 42 -14.83 8.25 0.63
CA VAL A 42 -15.06 7.30 1.75
C VAL A 42 -13.86 7.19 2.67
N THR A 43 -12.65 7.50 2.20
CA THR A 43 -11.52 7.75 3.10
C THR A 43 -11.67 9.14 3.70
N GLY A 44 -12.44 9.24 4.77
CA GLY A 44 -12.51 10.41 5.66
C GLY A 44 -11.17 10.71 6.36
N ALA A 45 -10.04 10.54 5.67
CA ALA A 45 -8.80 11.20 5.97
C ALA A 45 -9.06 12.70 5.82
N LYS A 46 -9.53 13.31 6.92
CA LYS A 46 -9.25 14.73 7.17
C LYS A 46 -7.79 14.91 6.77
N PRO A 47 -7.45 15.84 5.86
CA PRO A 47 -6.05 16.12 5.59
C PRO A 47 -5.44 16.52 6.92
N GLY A 48 -4.73 15.59 7.55
CA GLY A 48 -3.77 15.91 8.58
C GLY A 48 -2.81 16.91 7.97
N PRO A 49 -2.21 17.80 8.78
CA PRO A 49 -1.44 18.92 8.25
C PRO A 49 -0.44 18.37 7.24
N GLN A 50 -0.63 18.72 5.96
CA GLN A 50 0.38 18.42 4.96
C GLN A 50 1.65 19.08 5.48
N LEU A 51 2.70 18.29 5.69
CA LEU A 51 4.02 18.81 6.01
C LEU A 51 4.56 19.47 4.73
N THR A 52 4.00 20.62 4.39
CA THR A 52 4.62 21.54 3.44
C THR A 52 5.76 22.17 4.20
N GLU A 53 6.99 21.75 3.91
CA GLU A 53 8.22 22.50 4.20
C GLU A 53 8.21 23.79 3.37
N GLN A 54 7.27 24.68 3.64
CA GLN A 54 7.33 26.05 3.20
C GLN A 54 7.75 26.86 4.41
N ALA A 55 9.02 27.26 4.44
CA ALA A 55 9.53 28.15 5.46
C ALA A 55 8.58 29.35 5.60
N PRO A 56 8.03 29.63 6.78
CA PRO A 56 7.17 30.80 6.96
C PRO A 56 8.01 32.05 6.67
N PRO A 57 7.46 33.05 5.95
CA PRO A 57 8.18 34.29 5.71
C PRO A 57 8.54 34.96 7.04
N PRO A 58 9.66 35.68 7.14
CA PRO A 58 10.08 36.32 8.38
C PRO A 58 9.08 37.42 8.72
N HIS A 59 8.15 37.13 9.65
CA HIS A 59 7.23 38.13 10.15
C HIS A 59 8.01 39.02 11.12
N GLN A 60 8.45 40.17 10.60
CA GLN A 60 8.80 41.30 11.43
C GLN A 60 7.56 41.79 12.19
N ASP A 61 7.83 42.34 13.36
CA ASP A 61 6.97 43.23 14.13
C ASP A 61 5.85 42.58 14.98
N CYS A 62 6.10 42.50 16.29
CA CYS A 62 5.34 43.34 17.21
C CYS A 62 6.07 43.46 18.56
N ALA A 63 6.35 44.71 18.95
CA ALA A 63 6.75 45.07 20.31
C ALA A 63 5.51 45.12 21.20
N CYS A 64 5.58 44.51 22.39
CA CYS A 64 4.95 44.92 23.66
C CYS A 64 5.40 43.95 24.76
#